data_AF-A0A3N0VYJ5-F1
#
_entry.id   AF-A0A3N0VYJ5-F1
#
_cell.length_a   1.000
_cell.length_b   1.000
_cell.length_c   1.000
_cell.angle_alpha   90.00
_cell.angle_beta   90.00
_cell.angle_gamma   90.00
#
_symmetry.space_group_name_H-M   'P 1'
#
loop_
_entity.id
_entity.type
_entity.pdbx_description
1 polymer ?
#
loop_
_entity_poly.entity_id
_entity_poly.type
_entity_poly.pdbx_seq_one_letter_code
_entity_poly.pdbx_strand_id
1 'polypeptide(L)' 'MGLAYTIDSPIRVAQYGISSVISIIDDEILEKMRAFYSSKFNLDFFSISTKEEDYRAKRVTAYLNMI' A
#
# COMPACT_ATOMS: atom_id res chain seq x y z
N MET A 1 -2.47 11.67 13.81
CA MET A 1 -3.34 10.74 13.05
C MET A 1 -2.54 9.47 12.81
N GLY A 2 -3.08 8.29 13.09
CA GLY A 2 -2.30 7.04 13.06
C GLY A 2 -1.83 6.65 11.65
N LEU A 3 -0.64 6.05 11.54
CA LEU A 3 -0.04 5.60 10.26
C LEU A 3 -1.02 4.75 9.43
N ALA A 4 -1.76 3.85 10.08
CA ALA A 4 -2.76 3.00 9.43
C ALA A 4 -3.94 3.79 8.82
N TYR A 5 -4.30 4.94 9.40
CA TYR A 5 -5.42 5.75 8.93
C TYR A 5 -5.09 6.48 7.62
N THR A 6 -3.86 6.98 7.50
CA THR A 6 -3.36 7.68 6.31
C THR A 6 -3.21 6.74 5.11
N ILE A 7 -2.97 5.44 5.35
CA ILE A 7 -2.83 4.43 4.29
C ILE A 7 -4.21 3.95 3.80
N ASP A 8 -5.20 3.87 4.68
CA ASP A 8 -6.58 3.45 4.33
C ASP A 8 -7.38 4.54 3.60
N SER A 9 -7.18 5.80 4.01
CA SER A 9 -7.91 6.95 3.47
C SER A 9 -7.88 7.07 1.93
N PRO A 10 -6.72 7.00 1.24
CA PRO A 10 -6.63 7.10 -0.21
C PRO A 10 -7.51 6.09 -0.93
N ILE A 11 -7.54 4.83 -0.49
CA ILE A 11 -8.33 3.78 -1.15
C ILE A 11 -9.83 4.09 -1.09
N ARG A 12 -10.30 4.72 -0.01
CA ARG A 12 -11.70 5.13 0.13
C ARG A 12 -12.03 6.39 -0.65
N VAL A 13 -11.11 7.36 -0.70
CA VAL A 13 -11.37 8.67 -1.31
C VAL A 13 -10.96 8.75 -2.79
N ALA A 14 -10.16 7.81 -3.29
CA ALA A 14 -9.72 7.73 -4.69
C ALA A 14 -10.90 7.64 -5.66
N GLN A 15 -11.95 6.91 -5.30
CA GLN A 15 -13.18 6.82 -6.09
C GLN A 15 -13.89 8.18 -6.30
N TYR A 16 -13.62 9.15 -5.43
CA TYR A 16 -14.18 10.51 -5.49
C TYR A 16 -13.23 11.50 -6.17
N GLY A 17 -12.08 11.05 -6.70
CA GLY A 17 -11.07 11.91 -7.33
C GLY A 17 -10.32 12.81 -6.33
N ILE A 18 -10.38 12.50 -5.03
CA ILE A 18 -9.74 13.30 -3.99
C ILE A 18 -8.30 12.86 -3.82
N SER A 19 -7.36 13.79 -3.91
CA SER A 19 -5.96 13.54 -3.62
C SER A 19 -5.76 13.33 -2.11
N SER A 20 -5.25 12.16 -1.71
CA SER A 20 -4.88 11.85 -0.33
C SER A 20 -3.38 11.63 -0.22
N VAL A 21 -2.84 11.85 0.97
CA VAL A 21 -1.43 11.54 1.29
C VAL A 21 -1.32 10.11 1.84
N ILE A 22 -0.21 9.43 1.55
CA ILE A 22 0.12 8.09 2.06
C ILE A 22 1.43 8.21 2.84
N SER A 23 1.46 7.70 4.07
CA SER A 23 2.69 7.65 4.85
C SER A 23 3.55 6.44 4.43
N ILE A 24 4.63 6.71 3.68
CA ILE A 24 5.61 5.70 3.24
C ILE A 24 6.70 5.37 4.28
N ILE A 25 6.44 5.72 5.55
CA ILE A 25 7.43 5.60 6.63
C ILE A 25 7.77 4.12 6.90
N ASP A 26 6.76 3.24 6.80
CA ASP A 26 6.86 1.84 7.18
C ASP A 26 6.41 0.94 6.03
N ASP A 27 7.37 0.23 5.41
CA ASP A 27 7.10 -0.67 4.29
C ASP A 27 6.40 -1.96 4.72
N GLU A 28 6.52 -2.34 6.00
CA GLU A 28 5.88 -3.54 6.55
C GLU A 28 4.37 -3.33 6.69
N ILE A 29 3.95 -2.13 7.09
CA ILE A 29 2.53 -1.74 7.13
C ILE A 29 1.96 -1.69 5.71
N LEU A 30 2.69 -1.15 4.75
CA LEU A 30 2.29 -1.11 3.33
C LEU A 30 2.06 -2.52 2.77
N GLU A 31 2.99 -3.44 3.04
CA GLU A 31 2.87 -4.84 2.62
C GLU A 31 1.64 -5.53 3.24
N LYS A 32 1.39 -5.33 4.54
CA LYS A 32 0.20 -5.87 5.24
C LYS A 32 -1.10 -5.30 4.69
N MET A 33 -1.13 -3.98 4.43
CA MET A 33 -2.30 -3.32 3.83
C MET A 33 -2.55 -3.84 2.42
N ARG A 34 -1.50 -3.93 1.60
CA ARG A 34 -1.58 -4.49 0.25
C ARG A 34 -2.12 -5.92 0.30
N ALA A 35 -1.60 -6.79 1.17
CA ALA A 35 -2.10 -8.16 1.33
C ALA A 35 -3.59 -8.20 1.73
N PHE A 36 -4.00 -7.37 2.68
CA PHE A 36 -5.39 -7.28 3.13
C PHE A 36 -6.33 -6.86 1.99
N TYR A 37 -5.95 -5.82 1.24
CA TYR A 37 -6.75 -5.33 0.12
C TYR A 37 -6.70 -6.27 -1.08
N SER A 38 -5.57 -6.90 -1.38
CA SER A 38 -5.45 -7.86 -2.47
C SER A 38 -6.30 -9.09 -2.22
N SER A 39 -6.37 -9.56 -0.97
CA SER A 39 -7.30 -10.62 -0.57
C SER A 39 -8.76 -10.19 -0.73
N LYS A 40 -9.09 -8.95 -0.31
CA LYS A 40 -10.44 -8.39 -0.41
C LYS A 40 -10.91 -8.15 -1.84
N PHE A 41 -10.01 -7.73 -2.73
CA PHE A 41 -10.30 -7.42 -4.14
C PHE A 41 -9.92 -8.56 -5.10
N ASN A 42 -9.41 -9.68 -4.58
CA ASN A 42 -8.92 -10.83 -5.35
C ASN A 42 -7.87 -10.44 -6.41
N LEU A 43 -6.98 -9.52 -6.05
CA LEU A 43 -5.89 -9.04 -6.90
C LEU A 43 -4.64 -9.92 -6.72
N ASP A 44 -3.80 -9.97 -7.76
CA ASP A 44 -2.51 -10.64 -7.72
C ASP A 44 -1.57 -9.97 -6.70
N PHE A 45 -1.38 -10.64 -5.56
CA PHE A 45 -0.45 -10.23 -4.52
C PHE A 45 0.88 -10.98 -4.66
N PHE A 46 1.93 -10.24 -4.94
CA PHE A 46 3.31 -10.72 -4.84
C PHE A 46 3.97 -10.11 -3.62
N SER A 47 4.32 -10.94 -2.63
CA SER A 47 5.11 -10.50 -1.48
C SER A 47 6.52 -10.15 -1.93
N ILE A 48 6.99 -8.97 -1.55
CA ILE A 48 8.33 -8.49 -1.89
C ILE A 48 9.23 -8.83 -0.72
N SER A 49 10.19 -9.73 -0.92
CA SER A 49 11.11 -10.13 0.15
C SER A 49 12.12 -9.02 0.44
N THR A 50 12.53 -8.89 1.70
CA THR A 50 13.60 -7.96 2.13
C THR A 50 14.98 -8.34 1.60
N LYS A 51 15.11 -9.51 0.97
CA LYS A 51 16.34 -9.98 0.30
C LYS A 51 16.54 -9.36 -1.08
N GLU A 52 15.55 -8.69 -1.66
CA GLU A 52 15.72 -8.00 -2.93
C GLU A 52 16.38 -6.62 -2.76
N GLU A 53 17.22 -6.26 -3.74
CA GLU A 53 17.73 -4.90 -3.88
C GLU A 53 16.55 -3.92 -4.10
N ASP A 54 16.57 -2.80 -3.37
CA ASP A 54 15.51 -1.79 -3.32
C ASP A 54 14.11 -2.29 -2.91
N TYR A 55 14.02 -3.30 -2.04
CA TYR A 55 12.73 -3.84 -1.56
C TYR A 55 11.77 -2.76 -1.04
N ARG A 56 12.26 -1.72 -0.35
CA ARG A 56 11.42 -0.63 0.19
C ARG A 56 10.73 0.15 -0.93
N ALA A 57 11.49 0.57 -1.95
CA ALA A 57 10.96 1.32 -3.08
C ALA A 57 10.00 0.46 -3.91
N LYS A 58 10.33 -0.82 -4.12
CA LYS A 58 9.45 -1.78 -4.80
C LYS A 58 8.12 -1.97 -4.06
N ARG A 59 8.14 -2.11 -2.73
CA ARG A 59 6.92 -2.24 -1.89
C ARG A 59 6.03 -1.01 -1.99
N VAL A 60 6.62 0.18 -1.85
CA VAL A 60 5.91 1.45 -1.98
C VAL A 60 5.31 1.59 -3.38
N THR A 61 6.08 1.28 -4.43
CA THR A 61 5.64 1.36 -5.83
C THR A 61 4.54 0.36 -6.13
N ALA A 62 4.65 -0.87 -5.64
CA ALA A 62 3.63 -1.91 -5.83
C ALA A 62 2.33 -1.58 -5.09
N TYR A 63 2.41 -0.93 -3.93
CA TYR A 63 1.25 -0.40 -3.23
C TYR A 63 0.61 0.77 -3.98
N LEU A 64 1.40 1.73 -4.46
CA LEU A 64 0.90 2.86 -5.25
C LEU A 64 0.25 2.42 -6.57
N ASN A 65 0.79 1.40 -7.25
CA ASN A 65 0.20 0.85 -8.47
C ASN A 65 -1.12 0.09 -8.22
N MET A 66 -1.41 -0.28 -6.98
CA MET A 66 -2.65 -0.95 -6.63
C MET A 66 -3.83 0.03 -6.47
N ILE A 67 -3.56 1.29 -6.15
CA ILE A 67 -4.56 2.35 -5.92
C ILE A 67 -4.92 3.01 -7.26
#